data_AF-A0A4P5T2Y1-F1
#
_entry.id   AF-A0A4P5T2Y1-F1
#
_cell.length_a   1.000
_cell.length_b   1.000
_cell.length_c   1.000
_cell.angle_alpha   90.00
_cell.angle_beta   90.00
_cell.angle_gamma   90.00
#
_symmetry.space_group_name_H-M   'P 1'
#
loop_
_entity.id
_entity.type
_entity.pdbx_description
1 polymer ?
#
loop_
_entity_poly.entity_id
_entity_poly.type
_entity_poly.pdbx_seq_one_letter_code
_entity_poly.pdbx_strand_id
1 'polypeptide(L)'
;MTNEKKNLFLESEVIFAYSRKQALEDGVLVDVTDIAKEAGFRYPVAVTRALWEDIECIPHSKGFQDVDGRLWDVLWMGYIAIRRSNEASDTLCYQLIMHVGQRKFYTVKLVCGPGDDAAPVITLMRPEED
;
A
#
# COMPACT_ATOMS: atom_id res chain seq x y z
N MET A 1 12.21 44.42 -22.84
CA MET A 1 12.58 43.95 -21.49
C MET A 1 11.79 42.69 -21.22
N THR A 2 12.35 41.55 -21.60
CA THR A 2 11.77 40.22 -21.40
C THR A 2 12.03 39.81 -19.95
N ASN A 3 10.96 39.60 -19.20
CA ASN A 3 11.01 39.17 -17.81
C ASN A 3 11.09 37.64 -17.79
N GLU A 4 12.31 37.09 -17.79
CA GLU A 4 12.54 35.65 -17.60
C GLU A 4 12.21 35.30 -16.14
N LYS A 5 11.06 34.66 -15.93
CA LYS A 5 10.76 33.99 -14.67
C LYS A 5 11.69 32.78 -14.55
N LYS A 6 12.83 32.96 -13.89
CA LYS A 6 13.67 31.85 -13.41
C LYS A 6 12.81 30.94 -12.52
N ASN A 7 12.61 29.71 -12.96
CA ASN A 7 11.97 28.66 -12.19
C ASN A 7 12.87 28.27 -11.01
N LEU A 8 12.49 28.74 -9.82
CA LEU A 8 13.23 28.60 -8.56
C LEU A 8 13.45 27.13 -8.12
N PHE A 9 12.73 26.18 -8.71
CA PHE A 9 12.71 24.77 -8.30
C PHE A 9 13.52 23.83 -9.20
N LEU A 10 14.16 24.31 -10.27
CA LEU A 10 14.98 23.47 -11.15
C LEU A 10 16.39 23.17 -10.59
N GLU A 11 16.82 23.91 -9.56
CA GLU A 11 18.17 23.82 -8.98
C GLU A 11 18.16 23.37 -7.50
N SER A 12 17.08 22.76 -7.00
CA SER A 12 17.12 22.18 -5.65
C SER A 12 17.80 20.82 -5.68
N GLU A 13 19.03 20.74 -5.18
CA GLU A 13 19.75 19.51 -4.92
C GLU A 13 18.93 18.65 -3.93
N VAL A 14 18.60 17.41 -4.31
CA VAL A 14 17.86 16.48 -3.43
C VAL A 14 18.75 16.17 -2.24
N ILE A 15 18.39 16.71 -1.07
CA ILE A 15 19.24 16.65 0.14
C ILE A 15 19.23 15.23 0.74
N PHE A 16 18.13 14.50 0.58
CA PHE A 16 17.98 13.10 0.97
C PHE A 16 16.72 12.51 0.34
N ALA A 17 16.82 11.35 -0.31
CA ALA A 17 15.67 10.57 -0.78
C ALA A 17 15.59 9.28 0.04
N TYR A 18 14.48 9.10 0.75
CA TYR A 18 14.22 7.87 1.50
C TYR A 18 13.72 6.80 0.52
N SER A 19 14.52 5.75 0.34
CA SER A 19 14.24 4.69 -0.63
C SER A 19 13.21 3.68 -0.10
N ARG A 20 12.50 3.02 -1.02
CA ARG A 20 11.62 1.90 -0.68
C ARG A 20 12.41 0.76 -0.02
N LYS A 21 13.63 0.49 -0.49
CA LYS A 21 14.51 -0.49 0.11
C LYS A 21 14.78 -0.17 1.59
N GLN A 22 15.12 1.08 1.92
CA GLN A 22 15.27 1.51 3.32
C GLN A 22 13.96 1.34 4.11
N ALA A 23 12.82 1.73 3.53
CA ALA A 23 11.53 1.56 4.19
C ALA A 23 11.20 0.09 4.52
N LEU A 24 11.63 -0.86 3.69
CA LEU A 24 11.51 -2.29 3.95
C LEU A 24 12.50 -2.77 5.03
N GLU A 25 13.75 -2.34 4.95
CA GLU A 25 14.81 -2.68 5.92
C GLU A 25 14.48 -2.16 7.34
N ASP A 26 13.93 -0.95 7.43
CA ASP A 26 13.52 -0.30 8.68
C ASP A 26 12.14 -0.78 9.17
N GLY A 27 11.45 -1.62 8.40
CA GLY A 27 10.14 -2.18 8.75
C GLY A 27 8.97 -1.20 8.65
N VAL A 28 9.17 -0.01 8.07
CA VAL A 28 8.07 0.93 7.74
C VAL A 28 7.13 0.29 6.71
N LEU A 29 7.68 -0.50 5.79
CA LEU A 29 6.96 -1.36 4.87
C LEU A 29 7.21 -2.83 5.21
N VAL A 30 6.19 -3.67 5.03
CA VAL A 30 6.28 -5.13 5.07
C VAL A 30 6.18 -5.66 3.65
N ASP A 31 7.18 -6.40 3.20
CA ASP A 31 7.08 -7.12 1.93
C ASP A 31 6.08 -8.27 2.04
N VAL A 32 5.07 -8.28 1.16
CA VAL A 32 4.06 -9.35 1.06
C VAL A 32 3.99 -9.89 -0.37
N THR A 33 5.03 -9.63 -1.17
CA THR A 33 5.05 -9.87 -2.62
C THR A 33 4.73 -11.32 -2.99
N ASP A 34 5.26 -12.30 -2.24
CA ASP A 34 5.09 -13.70 -2.61
C ASP A 34 3.64 -14.17 -2.45
N ILE A 35 2.97 -13.80 -1.36
CA ILE A 35 1.53 -14.08 -1.16
C ILE A 35 0.69 -13.25 -2.14
N ALA A 36 1.11 -12.01 -2.43
CA ALA A 36 0.41 -11.16 -3.41
C ALA A 36 0.43 -11.77 -4.83
N LYS A 37 1.53 -12.42 -5.23
CA LYS A 37 1.60 -13.13 -6.51
C LYS A 37 0.55 -14.24 -6.59
N GLU A 38 0.34 -14.98 -5.50
CA GLU A 38 -0.68 -16.02 -5.42
C GLU A 38 -2.10 -15.46 -5.58
N ALA A 39 -2.36 -14.26 -5.05
CA ALA A 39 -3.63 -13.55 -5.24
C ALA A 39 -3.81 -12.97 -6.66
N GLY A 40 -2.73 -12.85 -7.45
CA GLY A 40 -2.75 -12.42 -8.85
C GLY A 40 -2.05 -11.08 -9.14
N PHE A 41 -1.36 -10.49 -8.16
CA PHE A 41 -0.54 -9.29 -8.37
C PHE A 41 0.70 -9.62 -9.19
N ARG A 42 1.08 -8.69 -10.08
CA ARG A 42 2.27 -8.84 -10.94
C ARG A 42 3.46 -8.02 -10.45
N TYR A 43 3.20 -6.91 -9.77
CA TYR A 43 4.22 -6.00 -9.27
C TYR A 43 4.54 -6.32 -7.80
N PRO A 44 5.76 -6.00 -7.31
CA PRO A 44 6.08 -6.12 -5.90
C PRO A 44 5.06 -5.38 -5.04
N VAL A 45 4.60 -6.02 -3.98
CA VAL A 45 3.57 -5.49 -3.08
C VAL A 45 4.12 -5.40 -1.68
N ALA A 46 3.97 -4.24 -1.06
CA ALA A 46 4.21 -4.06 0.37
C ALA A 46 2.96 -3.50 1.05
N VAL A 47 2.85 -3.73 2.36
CA VAL A 47 1.88 -3.04 3.20
C VAL A 47 2.59 -2.10 4.17
N THR A 48 1.95 -0.99 4.54
CA THR A 48 2.49 -0.12 5.61
C THR A 48 2.50 -0.85 6.94
N ARG A 49 3.40 -0.42 7.85
CA ARG A 49 3.43 -0.93 9.22
C ARG A 49 2.07 -0.78 9.91
N ALA A 50 1.40 0.34 9.70
CA ALA A 50 0.09 0.63 10.29
C ALA A 50 -0.99 -0.35 9.80
N LEU A 51 -1.04 -0.65 8.49
CA LEU A 51 -1.95 -1.66 7.96
C LEU A 51 -1.58 -3.07 8.45
N TRP A 52 -0.29 -3.39 8.54
CA TRP A 52 0.18 -4.68 9.07
C TRP A 52 -0.25 -4.92 10.51
N GLU A 53 -0.08 -3.93 11.39
CA GLU A 53 -0.55 -4.00 12.78
C GLU A 53 -2.06 -4.24 12.86
N ASP A 54 -2.83 -3.61 11.95
CA ASP A 54 -4.28 -3.85 11.88
C ASP A 54 -4.61 -5.28 11.45
N ILE A 55 -3.85 -5.84 10.50
CA ILE A 55 -3.97 -7.25 10.06
C ILE A 55 -3.66 -8.20 11.23
N GLU A 56 -2.61 -7.92 12.01
CA GLU A 56 -2.22 -8.71 13.19
C GLU A 56 -3.18 -8.56 14.37
N CYS A 57 -3.90 -7.44 14.45
CA CYS A 57 -4.83 -7.13 15.54
C CYS A 57 -6.14 -7.95 15.43
N ILE A 58 -6.08 -9.24 15.74
CA ILE A 58 -7.23 -10.15 15.71
C ILE A 58 -8.00 -10.05 17.04
N PRO A 59 -9.28 -9.65 17.04
CA PRO A 59 -10.06 -9.63 18.28
C PRO A 59 -10.17 -11.02 18.91
N HIS A 60 -10.16 -11.11 20.25
CA HIS A 60 -10.31 -12.39 20.96
C HIS A 60 -11.56 -13.18 20.55
N SER A 61 -12.67 -12.49 20.23
CA SER A 61 -13.91 -13.11 19.74
C SER A 61 -13.79 -13.75 18.34
N LYS A 62 -12.67 -13.50 17.65
CA LYS A 62 -12.33 -14.00 16.32
C LYS A 62 -11.06 -14.85 16.33
N GLY A 63 -10.71 -15.50 17.46
CA GLY A 63 -9.51 -16.33 17.59
C GLY A 63 -9.42 -17.57 16.68
N PHE A 64 -10.40 -17.79 15.81
CA PHE A 64 -10.33 -18.76 14.72
C PHE A 64 -9.71 -18.20 13.43
N GLN A 65 -9.50 -16.89 13.35
CA GLN A 65 -8.77 -16.23 12.26
C GLN A 65 -7.28 -16.23 12.56
N ASP A 66 -6.47 -16.16 11.52
CA ASP A 66 -5.03 -15.99 11.58
C ASP A 66 -4.58 -14.80 10.72
N VAL A 67 -3.30 -14.43 10.86
CA VAL A 67 -2.70 -13.27 10.18
C VAL A 67 -2.65 -13.52 8.67
N ASP A 68 -2.28 -14.73 8.25
CA ASP A 68 -2.14 -15.10 6.85
C ASP A 68 -3.48 -15.04 6.10
N GLY A 69 -4.56 -15.54 6.70
CA GLY A 69 -5.91 -15.46 6.14
C GLY A 69 -6.43 -14.03 6.04
N ARG A 70 -6.11 -13.16 7.01
CA ARG A 70 -6.45 -11.74 6.93
C ARG A 70 -5.65 -11.00 5.86
N LEU A 71 -4.35 -11.30 5.74
CA LEU A 71 -3.53 -10.78 4.65
C LEU A 71 -4.10 -11.24 3.29
N TRP A 72 -4.48 -12.51 3.18
CA TRP A 72 -5.12 -13.05 1.98
C TRP A 72 -6.39 -12.28 1.63
N ASP A 73 -7.28 -12.02 2.59
CA ASP A 73 -8.50 -11.25 2.37
C ASP A 73 -8.20 -9.83 1.87
N VAL A 74 -7.19 -9.16 2.44
CA VAL A 74 -6.74 -7.83 1.99
C VAL A 74 -6.29 -7.89 0.53
N LEU A 75 -5.38 -8.81 0.19
CA LEU A 75 -4.83 -8.95 -1.15
C LEU A 75 -5.91 -9.33 -2.17
N TRP A 76 -6.72 -10.34 -1.86
CA TRP A 76 -7.75 -10.84 -2.75
C TRP A 76 -8.81 -9.79 -3.07
N MET A 77 -9.28 -9.05 -2.05
CA MET A 77 -10.22 -7.96 -2.25
C MET A 77 -9.62 -6.81 -3.04
N GLY A 78 -8.33 -6.50 -2.83
CA GLY A 78 -7.60 -5.52 -3.64
C GLY A 78 -7.51 -5.93 -5.11
N TYR A 79 -7.17 -7.20 -5.38
CA TYR A 79 -7.13 -7.73 -6.74
C TYR A 79 -8.50 -7.68 -7.43
N ILE A 80 -9.57 -8.07 -6.73
CA ILE A 80 -10.94 -7.93 -7.24
C ILE A 80 -11.28 -6.48 -7.56
N ALA A 81 -10.90 -5.54 -6.68
CA ALA A 81 -11.15 -4.12 -6.88
C ALA A 81 -10.45 -3.58 -8.14
N ILE A 82 -9.18 -3.93 -8.36
CA ILE A 82 -8.43 -3.59 -9.58
C ILE A 82 -9.15 -4.13 -10.82
N ARG A 83 -9.55 -5.41 -10.78
CA ARG A 83 -10.24 -6.08 -11.90
C ARG A 83 -11.60 -5.47 -12.24
N ARG A 84 -12.24 -4.78 -11.29
CA ARG A 84 -13.54 -4.12 -11.44
C ARG A 84 -13.42 -2.63 -11.74
N SER A 85 -12.26 -2.03 -11.53
CA SER A 85 -12.01 -0.64 -11.88
C SER A 85 -12.05 -0.47 -13.39
N ASN A 86 -12.82 0.51 -13.86
CA ASN A 86 -12.84 0.91 -15.28
C ASN A 86 -12.00 2.18 -15.51
N GLU A 87 -11.42 2.74 -14.46
CA GLU A 87 -10.65 3.98 -14.50
C GLU A 87 -9.15 3.66 -14.42
N ALA A 88 -8.38 4.30 -15.29
CA ALA A 88 -6.93 4.28 -15.22
C ALA A 88 -6.49 5.26 -14.13
N SER A 89 -6.21 4.71 -12.94
CA SER A 89 -5.74 5.44 -11.77
C SER A 89 -4.56 4.70 -11.15
N ASP A 90 -3.61 5.44 -10.59
CA ASP A 90 -2.54 4.89 -9.76
C ASP A 90 -3.04 4.52 -8.36
N THR A 91 -4.20 5.06 -7.96
CA THR A 91 -4.74 4.95 -6.61
C THR A 91 -6.16 4.39 -6.63
N LEU A 92 -6.44 3.46 -5.71
CA LEU A 92 -7.75 2.84 -5.55
C LEU A 92 -8.04 2.56 -4.07
N CYS A 93 -9.23 2.93 -3.60
CA CYS A 93 -9.72 2.51 -2.29
C CYS A 93 -10.74 1.37 -2.44
N TYR A 94 -10.64 0.35 -1.61
CA TYR A 94 -11.61 -0.75 -1.55
C TYR A 94 -11.91 -1.15 -0.12
N GLN A 95 -13.04 -1.85 0.06
CA GLN A 95 -13.49 -2.29 1.37
C GLN A 95 -13.52 -3.80 1.47
N LEU A 96 -13.23 -4.30 2.68
CA LEU A 96 -13.34 -5.69 3.06
C LEU A 96 -13.97 -5.83 4.44
N ILE A 97 -14.40 -7.05 4.77
CA ILE A 97 -14.80 -7.41 6.12
C ILE A 97 -13.53 -7.83 6.86
N MET A 98 -13.03 -6.95 7.71
CA MET A 98 -11.85 -7.21 8.53
C MET A 98 -12.06 -6.52 9.87
N HIS A 99 -12.05 -7.30 10.95
CA HIS A 99 -12.38 -6.76 12.27
C HIS A 99 -11.14 -6.12 12.89
N VAL A 100 -11.21 -4.80 13.13
CA VAL A 100 -10.18 -4.04 13.83
C VAL A 100 -10.87 -3.25 14.96
N GLY A 101 -10.58 -3.64 16.20
CA GLY A 101 -11.35 -3.17 17.36
C GLY A 101 -12.84 -3.51 17.23
N GLN A 102 -13.71 -2.50 17.26
CA GLN A 102 -15.16 -2.64 17.11
C GLN A 102 -15.64 -2.50 15.65
N ARG A 103 -14.75 -2.15 14.71
CA ARG A 103 -15.11 -1.92 13.30
C ARG A 103 -15.07 -3.23 12.54
N LYS A 104 -16.09 -3.49 11.73
CA LYS A 104 -16.20 -4.68 10.85
C LYS A 104 -15.78 -4.41 9.41
N PHE A 105 -16.19 -3.26 8.88
CA PHE A 105 -15.81 -2.86 7.52
C PHE A 105 -14.54 -2.04 7.61
N TYR A 106 -13.54 -2.45 6.83
CA TYR A 106 -12.24 -1.83 6.78
C TYR A 106 -12.00 -1.34 5.35
N THR A 107 -11.40 -0.16 5.22
CA THR A 107 -11.05 0.42 3.92
C THR A 107 -9.53 0.36 3.77
N VAL A 108 -9.06 -0.11 2.63
CA VAL A 108 -7.64 -0.12 2.26
C VAL A 108 -7.45 0.80 1.07
N LYS A 109 -6.41 1.64 1.11
CA LYS A 109 -5.92 2.39 -0.04
C LYS A 109 -4.78 1.60 -0.68
N LEU A 110 -4.89 1.39 -1.98
CA LEU A 110 -3.87 0.81 -2.83
C LEU A 110 -3.29 1.93 -3.69
N VAL A 111 -1.97 2.03 -3.71
CA VAL A 111 -1.23 2.98 -4.55
C VAL A 111 -0.21 2.21 -5.38
N CYS A 112 -0.19 2.46 -6.69
CA CYS A 112 0.80 1.97 -7.64
C CYS A 112 1.72 3.12 -8.05
N GLY A 113 2.98 3.09 -7.61
CA GLY A 113 3.94 4.16 -7.86
C GLY A 113 5.30 3.64 -8.35
N PRO A 114 6.25 4.53 -8.63
CA PRO A 114 7.63 4.15 -8.96
C PRO A 114 8.36 3.62 -7.72
N GLY A 115 9.07 2.51 -7.88
CA GLY A 115 10.08 2.02 -6.93
C GLY A 115 11.42 2.75 -7.09
N ASP A 116 12.44 2.27 -6.38
CA ASP A 116 13.78 2.87 -6.36
C ASP A 116 14.46 2.88 -7.75
N ASP A 117 14.10 1.94 -8.62
CA ASP A 117 14.58 1.80 -10.01
C ASP A 117 13.56 2.32 -11.05
N ALA A 118 12.54 3.06 -10.60
CA ALA A 118 11.38 3.50 -11.38
C ALA A 118 10.49 2.36 -11.92
N ALA A 119 10.71 1.09 -11.53
CA ALA A 119 9.79 0.01 -11.83
C ALA A 119 8.50 0.17 -11.02
N PRO A 120 7.33 -0.27 -11.52
CA PRO A 120 6.08 -0.15 -10.78
C PRO A 120 6.10 -1.04 -9.54
N VAL A 121 5.68 -0.47 -8.42
CA VAL A 121 5.47 -1.16 -7.13
C VAL A 121 4.12 -0.78 -6.56
N ILE A 122 3.54 -1.67 -5.75
CA ILE A 122 2.26 -1.44 -5.09
C ILE A 122 2.49 -1.33 -3.59
N THR A 123 1.80 -0.36 -2.98
CA THR A 123 1.74 -0.21 -1.53
C THR A 123 0.28 -0.21 -1.09
N LEU A 124 -0.06 -1.06 -0.12
CA LEU A 124 -1.35 -1.07 0.55
C LEU A 124 -1.24 -0.38 1.90
N MET A 125 -2.16 0.51 2.21
CA MET A 125 -2.10 1.38 3.38
C MET A 125 -3.49 1.73 3.89
N ARG A 126 -3.56 2.33 5.08
CA ARG A 126 -4.79 2.96 5.59
C ARG A 126 -5.18 4.13 4.67
N PRO A 127 -6.48 4.46 4.57
CA PRO A 127 -6.94 5.49 3.62
C PRO A 127 -6.42 6.90 3.91
N GLU A 128 -6.04 7.18 5.17
CA GLU A 128 -5.49 8.45 5.63
C GLU A 128 -3.97 8.60 5.53
N GLU A 129 -3.22 7.51 5.27
CA GLU A 129 -1.76 7.57 5.06
C GLU A 129 -1.47 8.12 3.67
N ASP A 130 -0.46 8.97 3.48
CA ASP A 130 -0.04 9.52 2.17
C ASP A 130 1.29 8.94 1.68
#